data_AF-A0A1V6HC79-F1
#
_entry.id   AF-A0A1V6HC79-F1
#
_cell.length_a   1.000
_cell.length_b   1.000
_cell.length_c   1.000
_cell.angle_alpha   90.00
_cell.angle_beta   90.00
_cell.angle_gamma   90.00
#
_symmetry.space_group_name_H-M   'P 1'
#
loop_
_entity.id
_entity.type
_entity.pdbx_description
1 polymer ?
#
loop_
_entity_poly.entity_id
_entity_poly.type
_entity_poly.pdbx_seq_one_letter_code
_entity_poly.pdbx_strand_id
1 'polypeptide(L)'
;MILNLILDLTKKEDIKKTGRPPADIDWDVVDNFLKAHCDGVGIASFFGVHPNTLYRLVKEKYNISFDDYRRQKQAEGKELIRAKQYQTAMQGDKAMLIWLGKQLLDQKEKSDVTTNNESLNSQPKAILPDGTEIEI
;
A
#
# COMPACT_ATOMS: atom_id res chain seq x y z
N MET A 1 -46.55 -17.18 41.30
CA MET A 1 -46.34 -18.39 40.47
C MET A 1 -46.25 -18.09 38.97
N ILE A 2 -47.07 -17.19 38.41
CA ILE A 2 -47.06 -16.91 36.95
C ILE A 2 -45.78 -16.17 36.48
N LEU A 3 -45.18 -15.33 37.32
CA LEU A 3 -44.02 -14.51 36.93
C LEU A 3 -42.75 -15.32 36.62
N ASN A 4 -42.54 -16.45 37.30
CA ASN A 4 -41.39 -17.33 37.06
C ASN A 4 -41.54 -18.16 35.76
N LEU A 5 -42.78 -18.40 35.31
CA LEU A 5 -43.07 -19.14 34.08
C LEU A 5 -42.74 -18.30 32.83
N ILE A 6 -42.95 -16.98 32.89
CA ILE A 6 -42.64 -16.05 31.79
C ILE A 6 -41.12 -15.86 31.65
N LEU A 7 -40.37 -15.88 32.76
CA LEU A 7 -38.91 -15.82 32.71
C LEU A 7 -38.27 -17.05 32.06
N ASP A 8 -38.84 -18.24 32.25
CA ASP A 8 -38.32 -19.46 31.62
C ASP A 8 -38.55 -19.51 30.10
N LEU A 9 -39.62 -18.88 29.60
CA LEU A 9 -39.94 -18.80 28.17
C LEU A 9 -39.12 -17.76 27.39
N THR A 10 -38.25 -17.00 28.06
CA THR A 10 -37.32 -16.05 27.41
C THR A 10 -35.87 -16.53 27.41
N LYS A 11 -35.60 -17.77 27.85
CA LYS A 11 -34.30 -18.42 27.64
C LYS A 11 -34.12 -18.71 26.15
N LYS A 12 -33.41 -17.79 25.48
CA LYS A 12 -32.92 -17.95 24.12
C LYS A 12 -32.01 -19.18 24.10
N GLU A 13 -32.41 -20.21 23.36
CA GLU A 13 -31.59 -21.41 23.18
C GLU A 13 -30.20 -21.02 22.66
N ASP A 14 -29.15 -21.42 23.37
CA ASP A 14 -27.77 -21.30 22.89
C ASP A 14 -27.59 -22.21 21.68
N ILE A 15 -27.72 -21.64 20.48
CA ILE A 15 -27.46 -22.31 19.22
C ILE A 15 -26.00 -22.78 19.24
N LYS A 16 -25.78 -24.08 19.38
CA LYS A 16 -24.46 -24.71 19.27
C LYS A 16 -23.87 -24.35 17.91
N LYS A 17 -22.97 -23.36 17.87
CA LYS A 17 -22.20 -23.01 16.68
C LYS A 17 -21.25 -24.17 16.36
N THR A 18 -21.67 -25.06 15.48
CA THR A 18 -20.81 -26.08 14.88
C THR A 18 -19.91 -25.41 13.86
N GLY A 19 -18.70 -25.04 14.28
CA GLY A 19 -17.67 -24.45 13.43
C GLY A 19 -16.35 -24.26 14.18
N ARG A 20 -15.23 -24.19 13.43
CA ARG A 20 -13.94 -23.75 13.99
C ARG A 20 -14.15 -22.39 14.68
N PRO A 21 -13.63 -22.17 15.90
CA PRO A 21 -13.76 -20.88 16.58
C PRO A 21 -13.33 -19.74 15.65
N PRO A 22 -14.04 -18.60 15.66
CA PRO A 22 -13.68 -17.45 14.85
C PRO A 22 -12.23 -17.05 15.17
N ALA A 23 -11.46 -16.71 14.14
CA ALA A 23 -10.10 -16.24 14.34
C ALA A 23 -10.14 -14.98 15.20
N ASP A 24 -9.33 -14.96 16.26
CA ASP A 24 -9.13 -13.76 17.06
C ASP A 24 -8.21 -12.82 16.27
N ILE A 25 -8.80 -11.82 15.63
CA ILE A 25 -8.09 -10.83 14.81
C ILE A 25 -8.13 -9.50 15.55
N ASP A 26 -6.94 -9.04 15.92
CA ASP A 26 -6.73 -7.68 16.37
C ASP A 26 -6.82 -6.72 15.18
N TRP A 27 -7.91 -5.96 15.13
CA TRP A 27 -8.19 -5.02 14.05
C TRP A 27 -7.28 -3.79 14.07
N ASP A 28 -6.75 -3.40 15.22
CA ASP A 28 -5.82 -2.27 15.31
C ASP A 28 -4.49 -2.66 14.64
N VAL A 29 -4.07 -3.90 14.82
CA VAL A 29 -2.90 -4.46 14.13
C VAL A 29 -3.13 -4.54 12.62
N VAL A 30 -4.30 -5.01 12.18
CA VAL A 30 -4.67 -5.02 10.75
C VAL A 30 -4.63 -3.60 10.16
N ASP A 31 -5.23 -2.63 10.84
CA ASP A 31 -5.25 -1.23 10.43
C ASP A 31 -3.83 -0.66 10.28
N ASN A 32 -2.95 -0.95 11.26
CA ASN A 32 -1.56 -0.50 11.22
C ASN A 32 -0.78 -1.10 10.05
N PHE A 33 -0.95 -2.40 9.78
CA PHE A 33 -0.34 -3.05 8.62
C PHE A 33 -0.85 -2.47 7.30
N LEU A 34 -2.16 -2.22 7.18
CA LEU A 34 -2.72 -1.63 5.97
C LEU A 34 -2.27 -0.19 5.76
N LYS A 35 -2.17 0.61 6.83
CA LYS A 35 -1.56 1.96 6.80
C LYS A 35 -0.08 1.91 6.38
N ALA A 36 0.64 0.86 6.77
CA ALA A 36 2.00 0.59 6.33
C ALA A 36 2.09 -0.01 4.91
N HIS A 37 0.97 -0.05 4.17
CA HIS A 37 0.90 -0.58 2.81
C HIS A 37 1.22 -2.07 2.66
N CYS A 38 1.14 -2.86 3.73
CA CYS A 38 1.30 -4.30 3.66
C CYS A 38 0.15 -4.97 2.88
N ASP A 39 0.44 -6.15 2.32
CA ASP A 39 -0.54 -6.90 1.54
C ASP A 39 -1.48 -7.75 2.41
N GLY A 40 -2.71 -7.95 1.94
CA GLY A 40 -3.72 -8.74 2.63
C GLY A 40 -3.31 -10.20 2.86
N VAL A 41 -2.54 -10.78 1.93
CA VAL A 41 -2.02 -12.16 2.07
C VAL A 41 -0.96 -12.23 3.18
N GLY A 42 -0.09 -11.21 3.26
CA GLY A 42 0.92 -11.11 4.33
C GLY A 42 0.27 -10.94 5.70
N ILE A 43 -0.73 -10.07 5.80
CA ILE A 43 -1.48 -9.85 7.04
C ILE A 43 -2.20 -11.14 7.47
N ALA A 44 -2.88 -11.82 6.55
CA ALA A 44 -3.55 -13.08 6.85
C ALA A 44 -2.56 -14.16 7.33
N SER A 45 -1.37 -14.24 6.72
CA SER A 45 -0.30 -15.15 7.14
C SER A 45 0.21 -14.84 8.55
N PHE A 46 0.31 -13.56 8.93
CA PHE A 46 0.69 -13.15 10.28
C PHE A 46 -0.29 -13.67 11.35
N PHE A 47 -1.60 -13.66 11.05
CA PHE A 47 -2.63 -14.20 11.94
C PHE A 47 -2.85 -15.72 11.78
N GLY A 48 -2.10 -16.40 10.91
CA GLY A 48 -2.27 -17.83 10.65
C GLY A 48 -3.62 -18.19 10.03
N VAL A 49 -4.24 -17.26 9.29
CA VAL A 49 -5.53 -17.45 8.62
C VAL A 49 -5.39 -17.39 7.11
N HIS A 50 -6.32 -18.02 6.40
CA HIS A 50 -6.39 -17.90 4.95
C HIS A 50 -6.84 -16.48 4.54
N PRO A 51 -6.28 -15.84 3.49
CA PRO A 51 -6.65 -14.48 3.07
C PRO A 51 -8.16 -14.26 2.88
N ASN A 52 -8.84 -15.21 2.23
CA ASN A 52 -10.31 -15.17 2.08
C ASN A 52 -11.07 -15.08 3.41
N THR A 53 -10.52 -15.62 4.50
CA THR A 53 -11.13 -15.50 5.83
C THR A 53 -11.03 -14.07 6.32
N LEU A 54 -9.87 -13.42 6.17
CA LEU A 54 -9.70 -12.00 6.49
C LEU A 54 -10.65 -11.13 5.67
N TYR A 55 -10.80 -11.39 4.36
CA TYR A 55 -11.65 -10.59 3.48
C TYR A 55 -13.13 -10.72 3.83
N ARG A 56 -13.57 -11.95 4.18
CA ARG A 56 -14.93 -12.20 4.66
C ARG A 56 -15.20 -11.48 5.97
N LEU A 57 -14.26 -11.53 6.92
CA LEU A 57 -14.40 -10.86 8.22
C LEU A 57 -14.47 -9.34 8.07
N VAL A 58 -13.71 -8.74 7.14
CA VAL A 58 -13.82 -7.31 6.82
C VAL A 58 -15.20 -6.98 6.27
N LYS A 59 -15.74 -7.80 5.36
CA LYS A 59 -17.09 -7.62 4.83
C LYS A 59 -18.17 -7.76 5.91
N GLU A 60 -18.02 -8.71 6.83
CA GLU A 60 -18.96 -8.91 7.95
C GLU A 60 -18.92 -7.77 8.96
N LYS A 61 -17.73 -7.22 9.25
CA LYS A 61 -17.54 -6.18 10.28
C LYS A 61 -17.84 -4.77 9.78
N TYR A 62 -17.39 -4.43 8.57
CA TYR A 62 -17.44 -3.06 8.03
C TYR A 62 -18.42 -2.91 6.87
N ASN A 63 -19.03 -4.01 6.39
CA ASN A 63 -19.98 -4.01 5.28
C ASN A 63 -19.41 -3.41 3.97
N ILE A 64 -18.09 -3.52 3.76
CA ILE A 64 -17.38 -3.06 2.56
C ILE A 64 -16.47 -4.17 2.02
N SER A 65 -16.03 -4.03 0.77
CA SER A 65 -15.06 -4.94 0.20
C SER A 65 -13.69 -4.78 0.88
N PHE A 66 -12.87 -5.83 0.88
CA PHE A 66 -11.50 -5.74 1.39
C PHE A 66 -10.68 -4.71 0.62
N ASP A 67 -10.89 -4.58 -0.69
CA ASP A 67 -10.17 -3.63 -1.53
C ASP A 67 -10.47 -2.19 -1.16
N ASP A 68 -11.74 -1.86 -0.90
CA ASP A 68 -12.15 -0.52 -0.47
C ASP A 68 -11.60 -0.20 0.93
N TYR A 69 -11.69 -1.17 1.85
CA TYR A 69 -11.12 -1.04 3.19
C TYR A 69 -9.61 -0.80 3.15
N ARG A 70 -8.88 -1.60 2.36
CA ARG A 70 -7.44 -1.44 2.13
C ARG A 70 -7.12 -0.06 1.55
N ARG A 71 -7.87 0.41 0.55
CA ARG A 71 -7.67 1.73 -0.07
C ARG A 71 -7.84 2.86 0.94
N GLN A 72 -8.89 2.77 1.78
CA GLN A 72 -9.13 3.75 2.84
C GLN A 72 -7.96 3.81 3.82
N LYS A 73 -7.50 2.67 4.34
CA LYS A 73 -6.40 2.61 5.30
C LYS A 73 -5.05 3.03 4.70
N GLN A 74 -4.81 2.71 3.42
CA GLN A 74 -3.63 3.20 2.71
C GLN A 74 -3.65 4.70 2.48
N ALA A 75 -4.82 5.29 2.22
CA ALA A 75 -4.94 6.75 2.14
C ALA A 75 -4.60 7.40 3.48
N GLU A 76 -5.13 6.88 4.59
CA GLU A 76 -4.76 7.32 5.95
C GLU A 76 -3.24 7.19 6.19
N GLY A 77 -2.64 6.06 5.80
CA GLY A 77 -1.20 5.81 5.91
C GLY A 77 -0.35 6.84 5.16
N LYS A 78 -0.75 7.21 3.93
CA LYS A 78 -0.08 8.26 3.16
C LYS A 78 -0.14 9.62 3.87
N GLU A 79 -1.28 9.99 4.45
CA GLU A 79 -1.38 11.26 5.19
C GLU A 79 -0.49 11.26 6.43
N LEU A 80 -0.40 10.14 7.17
CA LEU A 80 0.52 10.01 8.29
C LEU A 80 1.99 10.17 7.86
N ILE A 81 2.37 9.60 6.73
CA ILE A 81 3.71 9.77 6.17
C ILE A 81 3.95 11.24 5.82
N ARG A 82 3.00 11.92 5.16
CA ARG A 82 3.14 13.35 4.83
C ARG A 82 3.28 14.22 6.08
N ALA A 83 2.46 13.96 7.11
CA ALA A 83 2.54 14.66 8.38
C ALA A 83 3.91 14.44 9.04
N LYS A 84 4.42 13.20 9.02
CA LYS A 84 5.73 12.88 9.58
C LYS A 84 6.86 13.54 8.78
N GLN A 85 6.79 13.53 7.45
CA GLN A 85 7.74 14.21 6.58
C GLN A 85 7.79 15.71 6.88
N TYR A 86 6.62 16.36 7.01
CA TYR A 86 6.54 17.77 7.40
C TYR A 86 7.16 18.02 8.77
N GLN A 87 6.82 17.22 9.78
CA GLN A 87 7.40 17.35 11.12
C GLN A 87 8.93 17.22 11.09
N THR A 88 9.46 16.20 10.43
CA THR A 88 10.90 15.96 10.30
C THR A 88 11.60 17.11 9.58
N ALA A 89 10.98 17.67 8.53
CA ALA A 89 11.49 18.85 7.84
C ALA A 89 11.57 20.07 8.78
N MET A 90 10.52 20.32 9.57
CA MET A 90 10.49 21.43 10.54
C MET A 90 11.48 21.25 11.70
N GLN A 91 11.92 20.02 11.97
CA GLN A 91 12.98 19.73 12.94
C GLN A 91 14.40 20.02 12.40
N GLY A 92 14.52 20.43 11.14
CA GLY A 92 15.80 20.83 10.53
C GLY A 92 16.40 19.81 9.56
N ASP A 93 15.65 18.77 9.17
CA ASP A 93 16.10 17.87 8.11
C ASP A 93 16.11 18.60 6.75
N LYS A 94 17.31 18.99 6.32
CA LYS A 94 17.54 19.75 5.08
C LYS A 94 17.11 18.97 3.84
N ALA A 95 17.31 17.65 3.81
CA ALA A 95 16.95 16.83 2.66
C ALA A 95 15.43 16.77 2.50
N MET A 96 14.70 16.64 3.61
CA MET A 96 13.24 16.64 3.60
C MET A 96 12.67 18.02 3.25
N LEU A 97 13.30 19.12 3.70
CA LEU A 97 12.94 20.48 3.29
C LEU A 97 13.08 20.68 1.78
N ILE A 98 14.20 20.24 1.18
CA ILE A 98 14.41 20.29 -0.27
C ILE A 98 13.37 19.41 -0.98
N TRP A 99 13.13 18.20 -0.49
CA TRP A 99 12.17 17.29 -1.10
C TRP A 99 10.74 17.88 -1.11
N LEU A 100 10.27 18.42 0.02
CA LEU A 100 8.98 19.09 0.09
C LEU A 100 8.93 20.37 -0.75
N GLY A 101 10.04 21.12 -0.84
CA GLY A 101 10.14 22.28 -1.74
C GLY A 101 9.93 21.90 -3.20
N LYS A 102 10.52 20.79 -3.65
CA LYS A 102 10.29 20.26 -4.99
C LYS A 102 8.84 19.81 -5.20
N GLN A 103 8.29 19.03 -4.26
CA GLN A 103 6.97 18.39 -4.44
C GLN A 103 5.78 19.33 -4.23
N LEU A 104 5.86 20.26 -3.29
CA LEU A 104 4.73 21.12 -2.90
C LEU A 104 4.83 22.54 -3.46
N LEU A 105 6.04 23.00 -3.80
CA LEU A 105 6.29 24.38 -4.25
C LEU A 105 6.78 24.47 -5.71
N ASP A 106 6.72 23.37 -6.48
CA ASP A 106 7.20 23.25 -7.87
C ASP A 106 8.65 23.76 -8.06
N GLN A 107 9.50 23.61 -7.04
CA GLN A 107 10.91 23.97 -7.17
C GLN A 107 11.62 23.00 -8.11
N LYS A 108 12.20 23.54 -9.19
CA LYS A 108 12.92 22.77 -10.20
C LYS A 108 14.41 22.97 -10.07
N GLU A 109 15.16 21.88 -10.17
CA GLU A 109 16.60 21.94 -10.38
C GLU A 109 16.86 22.28 -11.84
N LYS A 110 17.72 23.28 -12.10
CA LYS A 110 18.21 23.55 -13.45
C LYS A 110 19.33 22.55 -13.73
N SER A 111 19.11 21.65 -14.68
CA SER A 111 20.17 20.87 -15.30
C SER A 111 20.63 21.59 -16.56
N ASP A 112 21.81 22.21 -16.53
CA ASP A 112 22.47 22.70 -17.74
C ASP A 112 22.97 21.49 -18.54
N VAL A 113 22.10 20.90 -19.35
CA VAL A 113 22.49 19.89 -20.33
C VAL A 113 22.96 20.63 -21.57
N THR A 114 24.25 20.94 -21.63
CA THR A 114 24.90 21.34 -22.87
C THR A 114 24.99 20.11 -23.78
N THR A 115 23.95 19.87 -24.55
CA THR A 115 23.99 18.85 -25.61
C THR A 115 24.86 19.39 -26.74
N ASN A 116 26.16 19.10 -26.70
CA ASN A 116 27.02 19.23 -27.88
C ASN A 116 26.58 18.17 -28.89
N ASN A 117 25.55 18.48 -29.67
CA ASN A 117 25.17 17.71 -30.86
C ASN A 117 26.22 17.98 -31.95
N GLU A 118 27.45 17.53 -31.75
CA GLU A 118 28.31 17.22 -32.87
C GLU A 118 27.73 15.98 -33.53
N SER A 119 27.02 16.20 -34.63
CA SER A 119 26.57 15.13 -35.52
C SER A 119 27.78 14.29 -35.92
N LEU A 120 27.92 13.11 -35.33
CA LEU A 120 28.73 12.04 -35.89
C LEU A 120 28.05 11.57 -37.17
N ASN A 121 28.25 12.33 -38.24
CA ASN A 121 27.92 11.93 -39.59
C ASN A 121 29.00 10.93 -40.06
N SER A 122 29.12 9.80 -39.36
CA SER A 122 29.91 8.68 -39.84
C SER A 122 28.97 7.76 -40.61
N GLN A 123 28.99 7.86 -41.94
CA GLN A 123 28.40 6.84 -42.81
C GLN A 123 28.96 5.47 -42.40
N PRO A 124 28.14 4.41 -42.31
CA PRO A 124 28.65 3.08 -42.02
C PRO A 124 29.55 2.63 -43.18
N LYS A 125 30.84 2.43 -42.91
CA LYS A 125 31.80 1.94 -43.91
C LYS A 125 31.94 0.43 -43.74
N ALA A 126 31.58 -0.36 -44.75
CA ALA A 126 31.80 -1.79 -44.75
C ALA A 126 33.18 -2.11 -45.35
N ILE A 127 33.95 -2.94 -44.67
CA ILE A 127 35.26 -3.44 -45.15
C ILE A 127 35.05 -4.90 -45.56
N LEU A 128 35.26 -5.19 -46.84
CA LEU A 128 35.22 -6.56 -47.35
C LEU A 128 36.52 -7.32 -46.97
N PRO A 129 36.50 -8.66 -46.89
CA PRO A 129 37.65 -9.47 -46.46
C PRO A 129 38.86 -9.40 -47.41
N ASP A 130 38.71 -8.81 -48.60
CA ASP A 130 39.80 -8.51 -49.55
C ASP A 130 40.41 -7.11 -49.35
N GLY A 131 39.92 -6.35 -48.37
CA GLY A 131 40.39 -5.01 -48.05
C GLY A 131 39.77 -3.88 -48.87
N THR A 132 38.79 -4.18 -49.74
CA THR A 132 38.10 -3.14 -50.52
C THR A 132 37.09 -2.41 -49.64
N GLU A 133 37.18 -1.08 -49.62
CA GLU A 133 36.27 -0.20 -48.88
C GLU A 133 35.16 0.32 -49.80
N ILE A 134 33.90 0.23 -49.37
CA ILE A 134 32.75 0.79 -50.10
C ILE A 134 31.92 1.64 -49.13
N GLU A 135 31.54 2.84 -49.56
CA GLU A 135 30.56 3.69 -48.86
C GLU A 135 29.15 3.13 -49.10
N ILE A 136 28.34 2.99 -48.04
CA ILE A 136 26.94 2.57 -48.11
C ILE A 136 26.02 3.78 -47.99
#